data_AF-A0A922MGG2-F1
#
_entry.id   AF-A0A922MGG2-F1
#
_cell.length_a   1.000
_cell.length_b   1.000
_cell.length_c   1.000
_cell.angle_alpha   90.00
_cell.angle_beta   90.00
_cell.angle_gamma   90.00
#
_symmetry.space_group_name_H-M   'P 1'
#
loop_
_entity.id
_entity.type
_entity.pdbx_description
1 polymer ?
#
loop_
_entity_poly.entity_id
_entity_poly.type
_entity_poly.pdbx_seq_one_letter_code
_entity_poly.pdbx_strand_id
1 'polypeptide(L)'
;MFSICRQTHPATGIEHAVSCCFFNNEETCLVTAGANIIKVFRLLPEGHTKEVNAAGQPIPPKMKLECLASYTLWGNVMSMASVRCPSAGRDLLLVSFREAKLSVLQYDPQTDNLITLSMHYFEEDDMKNGWTTHPHIPWIRVDPECRCAVMLLYGKKLAVLPFRKDITNEDGDPLEAKPLDSKLAEGVCITLDGSCVAGLGEGRLALSLRGGQLYVLTLLADSVRTVRSFHLDRAAASVLTTCVSLSLAYTTPSAPCAASIWTAPPRPCSPHASVSL
;
A
#
# COMPACT_ATOMS: atom_id res chain seq x y z
N MET A 1 -16.18 26.12 30.54
CA MET A 1 -14.77 26.55 30.40
C MET A 1 -14.39 26.36 28.94
N PHE A 2 -13.90 27.40 28.26
CA PHE A 2 -13.50 27.33 26.84
C PHE A 2 -11.97 27.36 26.73
N SER A 3 -11.42 26.65 25.75
CA SER A 3 -9.98 26.64 25.45
C SER A 3 -9.74 26.78 23.95
N ILE A 4 -8.55 27.27 23.57
CA ILE A 4 -8.10 27.44 22.18
C ILE A 4 -6.78 26.68 22.03
N CYS A 5 -6.65 25.90 20.95
CA CYS A 5 -5.41 25.21 20.60
C CYS A 5 -4.72 25.94 19.43
N ARG A 6 -3.39 26.12 19.52
CA ARG A 6 -2.57 26.70 18.46
C ARG A 6 -1.26 25.91 18.30
N GLN A 7 -0.95 25.51 17.07
CA GLN A 7 0.32 24.85 16.74
C GLN A 7 1.44 25.88 16.64
N THR A 8 2.52 25.70 17.40
CA THR A 8 3.70 26.58 17.37
C THR A 8 4.75 26.12 16.36
N HIS A 9 4.94 24.79 16.22
CA HIS A 9 5.88 24.21 15.27
C HIS A 9 5.24 23.04 14.50
N PRO A 10 5.48 22.96 13.18
CA PRO A 10 5.06 21.82 12.37
C PRO A 10 5.83 20.55 12.76
N ALA A 11 5.24 19.39 12.50
CA ALA A 11 5.94 18.13 12.61
C ALA A 11 7.13 18.07 11.63
N THR A 12 8.25 17.53 12.11
CA THR A 12 9.50 17.41 11.34
C THR A 12 9.92 15.96 11.09
N GLY A 13 9.38 15.01 11.86
CA GLY A 13 9.61 13.59 11.66
C GLY A 13 9.02 13.11 10.34
N ILE A 14 9.71 12.19 9.66
CA ILE A 14 9.25 11.55 8.42
C ILE A 14 8.96 10.09 8.75
N GLU A 15 7.75 9.64 8.43
CA GLU A 15 7.27 8.28 8.70
C GLU A 15 7.06 7.51 7.39
N HIS A 16 6.74 8.23 6.31
CA HIS A 16 6.48 7.66 5.00
C HIS A 16 7.18 8.46 3.91
N ALA A 17 7.62 7.77 2.86
CA ALA A 17 8.18 8.39 1.68
C ALA A 17 7.81 7.56 0.44
N VAL A 18 7.46 8.24 -0.65
CA VAL A 18 7.14 7.64 -1.93
C VAL A 18 7.70 8.49 -3.06
N SER A 19 8.08 7.84 -4.16
CA SER A 19 8.50 8.51 -5.37
C SER A 19 7.37 8.45 -6.39
N CYS A 20 6.98 9.61 -6.93
CA CYS A 20 5.90 9.67 -7.91
C CYS A 20 5.97 10.94 -8.78
N CYS A 21 5.26 10.91 -9.89
CA CYS A 21 5.05 12.02 -10.81
C CYS A 21 3.95 12.95 -10.27
N PHE A 22 4.32 13.75 -9.26
CA PHE A 22 3.37 14.53 -8.45
C PHE A 22 2.82 15.76 -9.20
N PHE A 23 3.68 16.58 -9.79
CA PHE A 23 3.27 17.83 -10.47
C PHE A 23 2.91 17.63 -11.94
N ASN A 24 3.56 16.68 -12.61
CA ASN A 24 3.35 16.33 -14.01
C ASN A 24 3.85 14.90 -14.26
N ASN A 25 3.66 14.38 -15.47
CA ASN A 25 4.09 13.03 -15.87
C ASN A 25 5.58 12.90 -16.22
N GLU A 26 6.33 13.99 -16.27
CA GLU A 26 7.71 14.02 -16.76
C GLU A 26 8.72 13.94 -15.63
N GLU A 27 8.49 14.74 -14.58
CA GLU A 27 9.38 14.83 -13.43
C GLU A 27 8.94 13.90 -12.32
N THR A 28 9.92 13.22 -11.72
CA THR A 28 9.68 12.41 -10.53
C THR A 28 10.07 13.21 -9.30
N CYS A 29 9.14 13.26 -8.34
CA CYS A 29 9.34 13.92 -7.06
C CYS A 29 9.43 12.90 -5.94
N LEU A 30 10.07 13.30 -4.83
CA LEU A 30 10.03 12.59 -3.57
C LEU A 30 8.95 13.22 -2.70
N VAL A 31 7.90 12.47 -2.41
CA VAL A 31 6.82 12.87 -1.51
C VAL A 31 7.05 12.20 -0.17
N THR A 32 7.17 12.99 0.90
CA THR A 32 7.31 12.50 2.27
C THR A 32 6.10 12.88 3.09
N ALA A 33 5.73 12.03 4.05
CA ALA A 33 4.70 12.34 5.03
C ALA A 33 5.17 11.98 6.44
N GLY A 34 4.72 12.76 7.41
CA GLY A 34 4.89 12.45 8.83
C GLY A 34 3.92 13.23 9.68
N ALA A 35 3.36 12.58 10.70
CA ALA A 35 2.20 13.06 11.44
C ALA A 35 1.12 13.53 10.46
N ASN A 36 0.82 14.83 10.41
CA ASN A 36 -0.21 15.41 9.55
C ASN A 36 0.34 16.30 8.43
N ILE A 37 1.61 16.15 8.05
CA ILE A 37 2.24 17.01 7.04
C ILE A 37 2.78 16.16 5.89
N ILE A 38 2.50 16.60 4.67
CA ILE A 38 3.10 16.10 3.43
C ILE A 38 4.06 17.16 2.88
N LYS A 39 5.24 16.73 2.44
CA LYS A 39 6.20 17.59 1.73
C LYS A 39 6.63 16.95 0.43
N VAL A 40 6.79 17.75 -0.61
CA VAL A 40 7.21 17.32 -1.93
C VAL A 40 8.58 17.92 -2.23
N PHE A 41 9.52 17.06 -2.61
CA PHE A 41 10.90 17.43 -2.88
C PHE A 41 11.32 17.08 -4.29
N ARG A 42 12.18 17.91 -4.86
CA ARG A 42 12.95 17.63 -6.07
C ARG A 42 14.40 17.31 -5.69
N LEU A 43 14.98 16.32 -6.35
CA LEU A 43 16.39 15.96 -6.20
C LEU A 43 17.23 16.71 -7.24
N LEU A 44 18.24 17.44 -6.80
CA LEU A 44 19.12 18.24 -7.65
C LEU A 44 20.60 17.85 -7.42
N PRO A 45 21.43 17.72 -8.47
CA PRO A 45 22.86 17.56 -8.30
C PRO A 45 23.51 18.87 -7.82
N GLU A 46 24.31 18.77 -6.76
CA GLU A 46 25.09 19.84 -6.18
C GLU A 46 26.46 19.90 -6.90
N GLY A 47 26.53 20.73 -7.95
CA GLY A 47 27.76 20.99 -8.71
C GLY A 47 27.98 20.06 -9.92
N HIS A 48 29.05 20.36 -10.68
CA HIS A 48 29.50 19.58 -11.84
C HIS A 48 30.80 18.83 -11.52
N THR A 49 30.78 17.89 -10.58
CA THR A 49 31.95 17.05 -10.31
C THR A 49 31.99 15.90 -11.33
N LYS A 50 32.77 16.09 -12.41
CA LYS A 50 33.26 14.97 -13.25
C LYS A 50 34.40 14.25 -12.54
N GLU A 51 34.22 13.96 -11.26
CA GLU A 51 35.23 13.22 -10.50
C GLU A 51 35.11 11.74 -10.86
N VAL A 52 36.26 11.09 -10.92
CA VAL A 52 36.37 9.70 -11.32
C VAL A 52 37.16 8.99 -10.21
N ASN A 53 36.63 7.87 -9.72
CA ASN A 53 37.32 7.05 -8.73
C ASN A 53 38.64 6.50 -9.29
N ALA A 54 39.53 6.01 -8.42
CA ALA A 54 40.79 5.36 -8.83
C ALA A 54 40.61 4.19 -9.83
N ALA A 55 39.40 3.61 -9.89
CA ALA A 55 39.00 2.57 -10.84
C ALA A 55 38.44 3.09 -12.19
N GLY A 56 38.51 4.40 -12.47
CA GLY A 56 37.99 4.97 -13.72
C GLY A 56 36.46 5.15 -13.75
N GLN A 57 35.76 4.92 -12.64
CA GLN A 57 34.29 5.04 -12.57
C GLN A 57 33.84 6.46 -12.18
N PRO A 58 32.82 7.04 -12.85
CA PRO A 58 32.28 8.34 -12.48
C PRO A 58 31.73 8.32 -11.05
N ILE A 59 32.12 9.30 -10.24
CA ILE A 59 31.56 9.49 -8.90
C ILE A 59 30.18 10.15 -9.07
N PRO A 60 29.11 9.57 -8.50
CA PRO A 60 27.81 10.23 -8.53
C PRO A 60 27.90 11.59 -7.82
N PRO A 61 27.33 12.66 -8.39
CA PRO A 61 27.43 13.98 -7.79
C PRO A 61 26.68 14.00 -6.46
N LYS A 62 27.13 14.87 -5.55
CA LYS A 62 26.43 15.11 -4.29
C LYS A 62 25.02 15.61 -4.62
N MET A 63 24.00 15.07 -3.96
CA MET A 63 22.60 15.44 -4.24
C MET A 63 22.05 16.34 -3.14
N LYS A 64 21.22 17.30 -3.53
CA LYS A 64 20.47 18.22 -2.67
C LYS A 64 18.97 18.02 -2.88
N LEU A 65 18.19 18.04 -1.80
CA LEU A 65 16.74 18.06 -1.85
C LEU A 65 16.24 19.50 -1.77
N GLU A 66 15.44 19.91 -2.75
CA GLU A 66 14.71 21.17 -2.76
C GLU A 66 13.25 20.91 -2.41
N CYS A 67 12.74 21.55 -1.35
CA CYS A 67 11.34 21.44 -0.94
C CYS A 67 10.48 22.32 -1.85
N LEU A 68 9.66 21.71 -2.70
CA LEU A 68 8.79 22.41 -3.64
C LEU A 68 7.45 22.81 -3.02
N ALA A 69 6.86 21.92 -2.24
CA ALA A 69 5.55 22.15 -1.63
C ALA A 69 5.42 21.49 -0.26
N SER A 70 4.53 22.03 0.58
CA SER A 70 4.20 21.49 1.91
C SER A 70 2.71 21.64 2.17
N TYR A 71 2.04 20.54 2.49
CA TYR A 71 0.60 20.48 2.72
C TYR A 71 0.31 19.95 4.13
N THR A 72 -0.62 20.61 4.83
CA THR A 72 -1.08 20.18 6.16
C THR A 72 -2.42 19.47 6.03
N LEU A 73 -2.48 18.25 6.56
CA LEU A 73 -3.67 17.41 6.58
C LEU A 73 -4.38 17.50 7.93
N TRP A 74 -5.67 17.17 7.92
CA TRP A 74 -6.54 17.14 9.11
C TRP A 74 -6.62 15.72 9.71
N GLY A 75 -5.46 15.11 9.90
CA GLY A 75 -5.33 13.77 10.47
C GLY A 75 -3.91 13.27 10.36
N ASN A 76 -3.55 12.33 11.23
CA ASN A 76 -2.24 11.70 11.18
C ASN A 76 -2.23 10.63 10.09
N VAL A 77 -1.28 10.73 9.18
CA VAL A 77 -0.99 9.77 8.13
C VAL A 77 -0.48 8.49 8.78
N MET A 78 -1.11 7.37 8.43
CA MET A 78 -0.75 6.04 8.94
C MET A 78 -0.06 5.16 7.87
N SER A 79 -0.32 5.46 6.61
CA SER A 79 0.22 4.79 5.43
C SER A 79 0.01 5.68 4.21
N MET A 80 0.95 5.63 3.26
CA MET A 80 0.92 6.42 2.04
C MET A 80 1.42 5.57 0.86
N ALA A 81 0.77 5.68 -0.29
CA ALA A 81 1.17 5.02 -1.53
C ALA A 81 0.85 5.91 -2.75
N SER A 82 1.60 5.76 -3.83
CA SER A 82 1.31 6.41 -5.11
C SER A 82 0.73 5.42 -6.10
N VAL A 83 -0.12 5.92 -7.00
CA VAL A 83 -0.69 5.17 -8.11
C VAL A 83 -0.33 5.90 -9.40
N ARG A 84 0.31 5.19 -10.32
CA ARG A 84 0.70 5.72 -11.64
C ARG A 84 -0.56 5.94 -12.48
N CYS A 85 -0.87 7.18 -12.85
CA CYS A 85 -2.05 7.49 -13.67
C CYS A 85 -1.67 8.39 -14.86
N PRO A 86 -1.07 7.82 -15.93
CA PRO A 86 -0.58 8.61 -17.05
C PRO A 86 -1.68 9.39 -17.76
N SER A 87 -2.89 8.81 -17.83
CA SER A 87 -4.07 9.43 -18.46
C SER A 87 -4.53 10.71 -17.75
N ALA A 88 -4.30 10.82 -16.45
CA ALA A 88 -4.68 12.00 -15.66
C ALA A 88 -3.61 13.09 -15.64
N GLY A 89 -2.47 12.90 -16.32
CA GLY A 89 -1.39 13.87 -16.38
C GLY A 89 -0.49 13.95 -15.14
N ARG A 90 -0.89 13.29 -14.03
CA ARG A 90 -0.23 13.25 -12.72
C ARG A 90 -0.59 11.97 -11.98
N ASP A 91 0.30 11.51 -11.12
CA ASP A 91 0.05 10.36 -10.25
C ASP A 91 -0.94 10.69 -9.14
N LEU A 92 -1.68 9.68 -8.68
CA LEU A 92 -2.56 9.79 -7.52
C LEU A 92 -1.78 9.45 -6.25
N LEU A 93 -2.14 10.10 -5.16
CA LEU A 93 -1.60 9.85 -3.83
C LEU A 93 -2.70 9.30 -2.92
N LEU A 94 -2.51 8.07 -2.46
CA LEU A 94 -3.39 7.43 -1.50
C LEU A 94 -2.83 7.63 -0.10
N VAL A 95 -3.64 8.18 0.78
CA VAL A 95 -3.27 8.49 2.17
C VAL A 95 -4.28 7.85 3.10
N SER A 96 -3.80 7.02 4.02
CA SER A 96 -4.65 6.47 5.08
C SER A 96 -4.48 7.26 6.37
N PHE A 97 -5.54 7.33 7.14
CA PHE A 97 -5.55 7.93 8.47
C PHE A 97 -6.00 6.90 9.52
N ARG A 98 -5.98 7.31 10.78
CA ARG A 98 -6.49 6.49 11.89
C ARG A 98 -7.93 6.03 11.63
N GLU A 99 -8.27 4.90 12.25
CA GLU A 99 -9.61 4.30 12.20
C GLU A 99 -10.03 3.80 10.81
N ALA A 100 -9.08 3.45 9.95
CA ALA A 100 -9.36 2.88 8.63
C ALA A 100 -10.05 3.85 7.65
N LYS A 101 -9.58 5.10 7.66
CA LYS A 101 -9.94 6.14 6.68
C LYS A 101 -8.94 6.13 5.54
N LEU A 102 -9.41 6.29 4.31
CA LEU A 102 -8.59 6.42 3.10
C LEU A 102 -9.02 7.65 2.31
N SER A 103 -8.05 8.43 1.84
CA SER A 103 -8.27 9.52 0.89
C SER A 103 -7.42 9.33 -0.35
N VAL A 104 -8.04 9.51 -1.52
CA VAL A 104 -7.37 9.55 -2.81
C VAL A 104 -7.19 11.02 -3.18
N LEU A 105 -5.94 11.45 -3.28
CA LEU A 105 -5.57 12.84 -3.52
C LEU A 105 -4.86 12.98 -4.87
N GLN A 106 -4.97 14.15 -5.47
CA GLN A 106 -4.20 14.53 -6.64
C GLN A 106 -3.78 16.00 -6.51
N TYR A 107 -2.64 16.35 -7.09
CA TYR A 107 -2.25 17.76 -7.20
C TYR A 107 -3.04 18.45 -8.31
N ASP A 108 -3.52 19.65 -8.03
CA ASP A 108 -4.15 20.54 -8.99
C ASP A 108 -3.26 21.78 -9.26
N PRO A 109 -2.74 21.95 -10.49
CA PRO A 109 -1.94 23.13 -10.86
C PRO A 109 -2.72 24.44 -10.86
N GLN A 110 -4.05 24.41 -10.97
CA GLN A 110 -4.84 25.65 -10.99
C GLN A 110 -4.89 26.30 -9.61
N THR A 111 -5.01 25.49 -8.57
CA THR A 111 -5.07 25.94 -7.17
C THR A 111 -3.72 25.84 -6.46
N ASP A 112 -2.72 25.24 -7.10
CA ASP A 112 -1.42 24.88 -6.51
C ASP A 112 -1.58 24.10 -5.20
N ASN A 113 -2.59 23.22 -5.14
CA ASN A 113 -2.98 22.53 -3.92
C ASN A 113 -3.36 21.07 -4.17
N LEU A 114 -3.48 20.30 -3.10
CA LEU A 114 -4.05 18.97 -3.13
C LEU A 114 -5.58 19.05 -3.20
N ILE A 115 -6.14 18.38 -4.20
CA ILE A 115 -7.56 18.11 -4.30
C ILE A 115 -7.86 16.68 -3.85
N THR A 116 -8.99 16.50 -3.18
CA THR A 116 -9.48 15.17 -2.80
C THR A 116 -10.39 14.66 -3.90
N LEU A 117 -9.99 13.57 -4.55
CA LEU A 117 -10.79 12.92 -5.57
C LEU A 117 -11.86 12.02 -4.96
N SER A 118 -11.52 11.27 -3.91
CA SER A 118 -12.48 10.45 -3.15
C SER A 118 -12.03 10.23 -1.71
N MET A 119 -13.00 9.94 -0.84
CA MET A 119 -12.78 9.58 0.57
C MET A 119 -13.58 8.34 0.93
N HIS A 120 -12.96 7.42 1.65
CA HIS A 120 -13.54 6.15 2.03
C HIS A 120 -13.40 5.94 3.53
N TYR A 121 -14.54 5.70 4.18
CA TYR A 121 -14.65 5.51 5.63
C TYR A 121 -15.07 4.07 5.90
N PHE A 122 -14.15 3.26 6.44
CA PHE A 122 -14.43 1.86 6.77
C PHE A 122 -14.60 1.65 8.28
N GLU A 123 -15.26 2.62 8.94
CA GLU A 123 -15.43 2.71 10.39
C GLU A 123 -16.65 1.98 10.94
N GLU A 124 -17.32 1.20 10.10
CA GLU A 124 -18.53 0.47 10.47
C GLU A 124 -18.25 -0.56 11.57
N ASP A 125 -19.20 -0.74 12.49
CA ASP A 125 -19.05 -1.65 13.63
C ASP A 125 -18.85 -3.11 13.18
N ASP A 126 -19.49 -3.49 12.07
CA ASP A 126 -19.27 -4.77 11.42
C ASP A 126 -17.81 -4.94 11.02
N MET A 127 -17.14 -3.88 10.58
CA MET A 127 -15.73 -3.90 10.19
C MET A 127 -14.81 -4.06 11.42
N LYS A 128 -15.19 -3.47 12.55
CA LYS A 128 -14.46 -3.51 13.82
C LYS A 128 -14.61 -4.83 14.58
N ASN A 129 -15.66 -5.62 14.30
CA ASN A 129 -15.99 -6.87 15.01
C ASN A 129 -16.09 -6.67 16.55
N GLY A 130 -16.67 -5.56 16.99
CA GLY A 130 -16.88 -5.25 18.42
C GLY A 130 -15.63 -4.81 19.20
N TRP A 131 -14.50 -4.57 18.52
CA TRP A 131 -13.32 -3.99 19.16
C TRP A 131 -13.52 -2.50 19.36
N THR A 132 -13.14 -2.00 20.55
CA THR A 132 -13.20 -0.56 20.87
C THR A 132 -11.84 0.13 20.73
N THR A 133 -10.77 -0.66 20.66
CA THR A 133 -9.40 -0.15 20.43
C THR A 133 -8.82 -0.75 19.15
N HIS A 134 -8.19 0.10 18.35
CA HIS A 134 -7.74 -0.26 17.00
C HIS A 134 -6.24 0.03 16.87
N PRO A 135 -5.37 -0.86 17.38
CA PRO A 135 -3.92 -0.66 17.32
C PRO A 135 -3.33 -0.91 15.92
N HIS A 136 -4.09 -1.57 15.04
CA HIS A 136 -3.62 -1.95 13.71
C HIS A 136 -3.55 -0.75 12.76
N ILE A 137 -2.42 -0.64 12.07
CA ILE A 137 -2.17 0.38 11.06
C ILE A 137 -2.96 0.01 9.78
N PRO A 138 -3.71 0.96 9.18
CA PRO A 138 -4.38 0.73 7.91
C PRO A 138 -3.40 0.81 6.73
N TRP A 139 -2.70 -0.30 6.48
CA TRP A 139 -1.69 -0.37 5.42
C TRP A 139 -2.32 -0.29 4.04
N ILE A 140 -1.79 0.60 3.19
CA ILE A 140 -2.15 0.66 1.76
C ILE A 140 -1.13 -0.13 0.93
N ARG A 141 -1.64 -0.87 -0.05
CA ARG A 141 -0.87 -1.48 -1.14
C ARG A 141 -1.53 -1.15 -2.47
N VAL A 142 -0.74 -0.91 -3.48
CA VAL A 142 -1.20 -0.49 -4.81
C VAL A 142 -0.68 -1.47 -5.84
N ASP A 143 -1.52 -1.78 -6.83
CA ASP A 143 -1.09 -2.51 -8.02
C ASP A 143 -0.24 -1.62 -8.94
N PRO A 144 0.99 -2.01 -9.30
CA PRO A 144 1.83 -1.26 -10.23
C PRO A 144 1.18 -0.99 -11.60
N GLU A 145 0.25 -1.84 -12.04
CA GLU A 145 -0.50 -1.65 -13.28
C GLU A 145 -1.72 -0.72 -13.13
N CYS A 146 -1.89 -0.06 -11.98
CA CYS A 146 -2.98 0.88 -11.73
C CYS A 146 -4.38 0.25 -11.90
N ARG A 147 -4.55 -0.98 -11.41
CA ARG A 147 -5.83 -1.70 -11.51
C ARG A 147 -6.65 -1.60 -10.23
N CYS A 148 -5.99 -1.68 -9.07
CA CYS A 148 -6.64 -1.51 -7.78
C CYS A 148 -5.65 -1.07 -6.70
N ALA A 149 -6.18 -0.54 -5.61
CA ALA A 149 -5.49 -0.43 -4.34
C ALA A 149 -6.19 -1.31 -3.29
N VAL A 150 -5.43 -1.73 -2.28
CA VAL A 150 -5.93 -2.54 -1.18
C VAL A 150 -5.51 -1.90 0.13
N MET A 151 -6.45 -1.77 1.06
CA MET A 151 -6.20 -1.29 2.41
C MET A 151 -6.53 -2.36 3.45
N LEU A 152 -5.62 -2.62 4.38
CA LEU A 152 -5.85 -3.51 5.51
C LEU A 152 -6.69 -2.80 6.58
N LEU A 153 -7.88 -3.31 6.86
CA LEU A 153 -8.80 -2.79 7.86
C LEU A 153 -8.65 -3.60 9.15
N TYR A 154 -8.31 -2.91 10.24
CA TYR A 154 -8.26 -3.46 11.61
C TYR A 154 -7.49 -4.80 11.74
N GLY A 155 -6.48 -5.03 10.88
CA GLY A 155 -5.67 -6.25 10.88
C GLY A 155 -6.34 -7.50 10.31
N LYS A 156 -7.62 -7.44 9.92
CA LYS A 156 -8.42 -8.64 9.64
C LYS A 156 -9.19 -8.60 8.33
N LYS A 157 -9.52 -7.42 7.82
CA LYS A 157 -10.34 -7.28 6.60
C LYS A 157 -9.56 -6.49 5.54
N LEU A 158 -9.89 -6.68 4.27
CA LEU A 158 -9.28 -5.94 3.18
C LEU A 158 -10.35 -5.13 2.46
N ALA A 159 -10.14 -3.82 2.35
CA ALA A 159 -10.86 -2.99 1.39
C ALA A 159 -10.11 -3.02 0.06
N VAL A 160 -10.81 -3.33 -1.03
CA VAL A 160 -10.26 -3.29 -2.38
C VAL A 160 -10.90 -2.11 -3.11
N LEU A 161 -10.08 -1.17 -3.55
CA LEU A 161 -10.48 0.00 -4.33
C LEU A 161 -10.09 -0.24 -5.80
N PRO A 162 -11.02 -0.65 -6.68
CA PRO A 162 -10.73 -0.77 -8.10
C PRO A 162 -10.55 0.61 -8.74
N PHE A 163 -9.62 0.73 -9.68
CA PHE A 163 -9.46 1.91 -10.52
C PHE A 163 -10.10 1.62 -11.88
N ARG A 164 -11.10 2.41 -12.28
CA ARG A 164 -11.68 2.33 -13.63
C ARG A 164 -10.74 3.01 -14.63
N LYS A 165 -10.40 2.31 -15.73
CA LYS A 165 -9.52 2.85 -16.78
C LYS A 165 -10.19 3.89 -17.69
N ASP A 166 -11.53 3.95 -17.69
CA ASP A 166 -12.30 4.87 -18.52
C ASP A 166 -12.66 6.15 -17.73
N ILE A 167 -11.73 7.09 -17.65
CA ILE A 167 -11.96 8.45 -17.10
C ILE A 167 -12.72 9.34 -18.12
N THR A 168 -13.05 8.82 -19.31
CA THR A 168 -13.66 9.59 -20.41
C THR A 168 -15.18 9.45 -20.57
N ASN A 169 -15.90 8.77 -19.69
CA ASN A 169 -17.37 8.70 -19.74
C ASN A 169 -17.99 9.35 -18.50
N GLU A 170 -18.68 10.48 -18.71
CA GLU A 170 -19.13 11.45 -17.69
C GLU A 170 -20.30 11.03 -16.77
N ASP A 171 -20.63 9.75 -16.59
CA ASP A 171 -21.86 9.36 -15.86
C ASP A 171 -21.67 8.47 -14.62
N GLY A 172 -20.49 8.46 -13.98
CA GLY A 172 -20.34 7.80 -12.67
C GLY A 172 -19.01 8.09 -11.97
N ASP A 173 -19.05 8.23 -10.64
CA ASP A 173 -17.86 8.48 -9.81
C ASP A 173 -16.82 7.36 -10.03
N PRO A 174 -15.67 7.63 -10.67
CA PRO A 174 -14.69 6.61 -11.08
C PRO A 174 -13.98 5.92 -9.91
N LEU A 175 -14.17 6.43 -8.69
CA LEU A 175 -13.40 6.06 -7.49
C LEU A 175 -14.29 5.61 -6.33
N GLU A 176 -15.57 5.31 -6.57
CA GLU A 176 -16.45 4.82 -5.51
C GLU A 176 -15.92 3.46 -4.98
N ALA A 177 -15.43 3.44 -3.73
CA ALA A 177 -15.16 2.18 -3.05
C ALA A 177 -16.51 1.60 -2.69
N LYS A 178 -17.02 0.71 -3.52
CA LYS A 178 -18.05 -0.20 -3.02
C LYS A 178 -17.36 -1.16 -2.04
N PRO A 179 -17.68 -1.16 -0.73
CA PRO A 179 -17.53 -2.39 0.02
C PRO A 179 -18.29 -3.45 -0.78
N LEU A 180 -17.61 -4.54 -1.16
CA LEU A 180 -18.24 -5.55 -2.00
C LEU A 180 -19.60 -5.91 -1.40
N ASP A 181 -20.67 -5.67 -2.17
CA ASP A 181 -22.04 -5.95 -1.77
C ASP A 181 -22.08 -7.34 -1.12
N SER A 182 -22.67 -7.38 0.06
CA SER A 182 -22.84 -8.51 0.98
C SER A 182 -23.52 -9.76 0.40
N LYS A 183 -23.73 -9.80 -0.92
CA LYS A 183 -24.24 -10.95 -1.68
C LYS A 183 -23.18 -11.70 -2.49
N LEU A 184 -21.97 -11.15 -2.68
CA LEU A 184 -20.85 -11.91 -3.30
C LEU A 184 -19.88 -12.50 -2.25
N ALA A 185 -20.02 -12.08 -0.99
CA ALA A 185 -19.29 -12.62 0.14
C ALA A 185 -20.27 -13.25 1.12
N GLU A 186 -20.81 -14.42 0.78
CA GLU A 186 -21.22 -15.37 1.81
C GLU A 186 -19.93 -15.83 2.53
N GLY A 187 -19.50 -15.00 3.49
CA GLY A 187 -18.60 -15.30 4.59
C GLY A 187 -17.25 -15.94 4.26
N VAL A 188 -16.29 -15.17 3.74
CA VAL A 188 -14.87 -15.50 3.89
C VAL A 188 -14.18 -14.38 4.69
N CYS A 189 -14.42 -14.39 6.00
CA CYS A 189 -13.67 -13.59 6.98
C CYS A 189 -12.34 -14.31 7.24
N ILE A 190 -11.27 -13.89 6.56
CA ILE A 190 -9.94 -14.48 6.71
C ILE A 190 -9.07 -13.57 7.58
N THR A 191 -8.58 -14.10 8.70
CA THR A 191 -7.56 -13.44 9.50
C THR A 191 -6.19 -13.62 8.83
N LEU A 192 -5.60 -12.52 8.36
CA LEU A 192 -4.34 -12.49 7.60
C LEU A 192 -3.09 -12.39 8.49
N ASP A 193 -3.24 -12.52 9.80
CA ASP A 193 -2.11 -12.49 10.74
C ASP A 193 -1.08 -13.58 10.39
N GLY A 194 0.15 -13.16 10.10
CA GLY A 194 1.24 -14.07 9.70
C GLY A 194 0.99 -14.78 8.36
N SER A 195 0.16 -14.20 7.50
CA SER A 195 -0.06 -14.73 6.15
C SER A 195 1.12 -14.45 5.22
N CYS A 196 1.37 -15.37 4.29
CA CYS A 196 2.33 -15.18 3.20
C CYS A 196 1.63 -15.35 1.86
N VAL A 197 2.14 -14.67 0.83
CA VAL A 197 1.54 -14.67 -0.50
C VAL A 197 2.58 -15.06 -1.55
N ALA A 198 2.16 -15.87 -2.52
CA ALA A 198 2.97 -16.27 -3.67
C ALA A 198 2.19 -16.09 -4.96
N GLY A 199 2.82 -15.57 -6.01
CA GLY A 199 2.20 -15.52 -7.34
C GLY A 199 2.12 -16.91 -7.97
N LEU A 200 0.94 -17.30 -8.45
CA LEU A 200 0.71 -18.55 -9.17
C LEU A 200 0.61 -18.35 -10.70
N GLY A 201 0.63 -17.10 -11.18
CA GLY A 201 0.48 -16.75 -12.60
C GLY A 201 -0.43 -15.54 -12.79
N GLU A 202 -0.86 -15.27 -14.03
CA GLU A 202 -1.68 -14.11 -14.38
C GLU A 202 -2.98 -14.06 -13.54
N GLY A 203 -3.04 -13.08 -12.63
CA GLY A 203 -4.19 -12.84 -11.77
C GLY A 203 -4.42 -13.86 -10.66
N ARG A 204 -3.53 -14.82 -10.42
CA ARG A 204 -3.70 -15.83 -9.34
C ARG A 204 -2.63 -15.69 -8.28
N LEU A 205 -3.05 -15.61 -7.02
CA LEU A 205 -2.17 -15.53 -5.85
C LEU A 205 -2.51 -16.67 -4.88
N ALA A 206 -1.51 -17.42 -4.43
CA ALA A 206 -1.64 -18.31 -3.28
C ALA A 206 -1.46 -17.51 -2.00
N LEU A 207 -2.40 -17.62 -1.07
CA LEU A 207 -2.37 -17.02 0.26
C LEU A 207 -2.29 -18.15 1.28
N SER A 208 -1.20 -18.21 2.06
CA SER A 208 -1.13 -19.06 3.24
C SER A 208 -1.44 -18.24 4.47
N LEU A 209 -2.24 -18.78 5.38
CA LEU A 209 -2.52 -18.18 6.67
C LEU A 209 -1.71 -18.84 7.77
N ARG A 210 -1.55 -18.16 8.91
CA ARG A 210 -0.90 -18.73 10.11
C ARG A 210 -1.55 -20.03 10.60
N GLY A 211 -2.86 -20.21 10.36
CA GLY A 211 -3.61 -21.42 10.68
C GLY A 211 -3.38 -22.61 9.73
N GLY A 212 -2.41 -22.54 8.81
CA GLY A 212 -2.11 -23.59 7.84
C GLY A 212 -3.10 -23.67 6.67
N GLN A 213 -4.08 -22.78 6.60
CA GLN A 213 -5.04 -22.71 5.52
C GLN A 213 -4.39 -22.05 4.29
N LEU A 214 -4.59 -22.66 3.13
CA LEU A 214 -4.13 -22.16 1.84
C LEU A 214 -5.34 -21.75 1.00
N TYR A 215 -5.31 -20.52 0.50
CA TYR A 215 -6.31 -19.97 -0.40
C TYR A 215 -5.67 -19.61 -1.74
N VAL A 216 -6.45 -19.69 -2.80
CA VAL A 216 -6.09 -19.15 -4.12
C VAL A 216 -7.00 -17.96 -4.37
N LEU A 217 -6.41 -16.78 -4.37
CA LEU A 217 -7.05 -15.54 -4.79
C LEU A 217 -6.90 -15.42 -6.31
N THR A 218 -8.00 -15.58 -7.02
CA THR A 218 -8.09 -15.37 -8.47
C THR A 218 -8.72 -14.01 -8.75
N LEU A 219 -7.93 -13.06 -9.22
CA LEU A 219 -8.39 -11.78 -9.73
C LEU A 219 -9.02 -12.01 -11.12
N LEU A 220 -10.31 -11.73 -11.24
CA LEU A 220 -11.01 -11.74 -12.52
C LEU A 220 -10.84 -10.38 -13.17
N ALA A 221 -9.89 -10.32 -14.10
CA ALA A 221 -9.68 -9.16 -14.95
C ALA A 221 -10.49 -9.27 -16.24
N ASP A 222 -10.98 -8.14 -16.76
CA ASP A 222 -11.62 -8.09 -18.07
C ASP A 222 -10.61 -8.09 -19.22
N SER A 223 -11.12 -8.05 -20.46
CA SER A 223 -10.29 -7.99 -21.68
C SER A 223 -9.36 -6.77 -21.75
N VAL A 224 -9.56 -5.77 -20.88
CA VAL A 224 -8.75 -4.55 -20.75
C VAL A 224 -7.83 -4.59 -19.52
N ARG A 225 -7.70 -5.78 -18.89
CA ARG A 225 -6.91 -6.01 -17.67
C ARG A 225 -7.36 -5.13 -16.49
N THR A 226 -8.65 -4.92 -16.32
CA THR A 226 -9.22 -4.24 -15.14
C THR A 226 -9.84 -5.28 -14.23
N VAL A 227 -9.48 -5.31 -12.94
CA VAL A 227 -10.03 -6.29 -11.99
C VAL A 227 -11.48 -5.93 -11.69
N ARG A 228 -12.42 -6.77 -12.16
CA ARG A 228 -13.87 -6.58 -11.92
C ARG A 228 -14.33 -7.23 -10.62
N SER A 229 -13.73 -8.38 -10.31
CA SER A 229 -14.03 -9.16 -9.13
C SER A 229 -12.83 -10.03 -8.80
N PHE A 230 -12.87 -10.68 -7.64
CA PHE A 230 -11.91 -11.71 -7.31
C PHE A 230 -12.62 -12.88 -6.64
N HIS A 231 -12.15 -14.10 -6.90
CA HIS A 231 -12.57 -15.29 -6.21
C HIS A 231 -11.50 -15.69 -5.21
N LEU A 232 -11.91 -16.09 -4.02
CA LEU A 232 -11.00 -16.54 -2.98
C LEU A 232 -11.38 -17.95 -2.60
N ASP A 233 -10.71 -18.92 -3.23
CA ASP A 233 -11.03 -20.33 -3.07
C ASP A 233 -10.09 -20.95 -2.05
N ARG A 234 -10.63 -21.64 -1.04
CA ARG A 234 -9.80 -22.43 -0.12
C ARG A 234 -9.28 -23.65 -0.88
N ALA A 235 -7.99 -23.63 -1.22
CA ALA A 235 -7.34 -24.70 -1.98
C ALA A 235 -6.96 -25.89 -1.09
N ALA A 236 -6.52 -25.62 0.14
CA ALA A 236 -6.13 -26.67 1.08
C ALA A 236 -6.12 -26.18 2.53
N ALA A 237 -5.92 -27.10 3.47
CA ALA A 237 -5.49 -26.77 4.81
C ALA A 237 -4.47 -27.80 5.30
N SER A 238 -3.32 -27.32 5.76
CA SER A 238 -2.32 -28.12 6.45
C SER A 238 -2.68 -28.23 7.94
N VAL A 239 -2.52 -29.44 8.50
CA VAL A 239 -2.67 -29.70 9.94
C VAL A 239 -1.43 -29.25 10.73
N LEU A 240 -0.31 -29.00 10.04
CA LEU A 240 0.92 -28.50 10.63
C LEU A 240 1.03 -27.00 10.35
N THR A 241 1.21 -26.19 11.39
CA THR A 241 1.54 -24.76 11.30
C THR A 241 2.93 -24.61 10.67
N THR A 242 3.00 -24.71 9.35
CA THR A 242 4.25 -24.48 8.61
C THR A 242 4.31 -23.01 8.24
N CYS A 243 5.29 -22.31 8.81
CA CYS A 243 5.73 -21.01 8.32
C CYS A 243 6.28 -21.20 6.90
N VAL A 244 5.44 -20.99 5.89
CA VAL A 244 5.89 -20.93 4.50
C VAL A 244 6.64 -19.60 4.33
N SER A 245 7.95 -19.65 4.46
CA SER A 245 8.85 -18.54 4.13
C SER A 245 9.02 -18.52 2.60
N LEU A 246 8.29 -17.66 1.90
CA LEU A 246 8.55 -17.43 0.48
C LEU A 246 9.55 -16.28 0.35
N SER A 247 10.76 -16.59 -0.08
CA SER A 247 11.72 -15.59 -0.54
C SER A 247 11.22 -15.02 -1.87
N LEU A 248 10.98 -13.71 -1.93
CA LEU A 248 10.78 -13.01 -3.19
C LEU A 248 12.09 -13.06 -4.00
N ALA A 249 12.17 -13.99 -4.95
CA ALA A 249 13.10 -13.84 -6.05
C ALA A 249 12.48 -12.83 -7.04
N TYR A 250 13.03 -11.62 -7.05
CA TYR A 250 12.79 -10.66 -8.13
C TYR A 250 13.15 -11.34 -9.45
N THR A 251 12.15 -11.71 -10.25
CA THR A 251 12.36 -12.31 -11.57
C THR A 251 12.11 -11.23 -12.62
N THR A 252 13.19 -10.82 -13.28
CA THR A 252 13.14 -10.05 -14.53
C THR A 252 12.54 -10.89 -15.67
N PRO A 253 12.05 -10.28 -16.77
CA PRO A 253 11.06 -10.91 -17.65
C PRO A 253 11.55 -12.00 -18.62
N SER A 254 12.72 -12.63 -18.43
CA SER A 254 13.27 -13.52 -19.45
C SER A 254 14.16 -14.66 -18.93
N ALA A 255 13.57 -15.79 -18.50
CA ALA A 255 14.12 -17.15 -18.60
C ALA A 255 13.24 -18.20 -17.84
N PRO A 256 13.25 -19.49 -18.25
CA PRO A 256 12.27 -20.47 -17.79
C PRO A 256 12.55 -21.03 -16.39
N CYS A 257 11.46 -21.43 -15.74
CA CYS A 257 11.35 -21.80 -14.34
C CYS A 257 12.13 -23.06 -13.94
N ALA A 258 12.84 -22.98 -12.82
CA ALA A 258 13.07 -24.10 -11.92
C ALA A 258 12.91 -23.60 -10.48
N ALA A 259 11.74 -23.84 -9.88
CA ALA A 259 11.48 -23.56 -8.47
C ALA A 259 11.97 -24.76 -7.64
N SER A 260 13.09 -24.59 -6.95
CA SER A 260 13.60 -25.58 -5.99
C SER A 260 12.99 -25.31 -4.62
N ILE A 261 12.16 -26.23 -4.13
CA ILE A 261 11.60 -26.23 -2.78
C ILE A 261 12.70 -26.64 -1.80
N TRP A 262 13.08 -25.77 -0.86
CA TRP A 262 13.90 -26.16 0.30
C TRP A 262 13.06 -26.07 1.57
N THR A 263 12.80 -27.23 2.18
CA THR A 263 12.22 -27.35 3.52
C THR A 263 13.32 -27.11 4.56
N ALA A 264 13.24 -26.01 5.31
CA ALA A 264 14.05 -25.85 6.52
C ALA A 264 13.37 -26.60 7.69
N PRO A 265 14.12 -27.35 8.53
CA PRO A 265 13.52 -28.08 9.65
C PRO A 265 13.08 -27.12 10.77
N PRO A 266 12.04 -27.49 11.56
CA PRO A 266 11.50 -26.65 12.62
C PRO A 266 12.50 -26.48 13.76
N ARG A 267 12.69 -25.24 14.24
CA ARG A 267 13.43 -24.98 15.48
C ARG A 267 12.57 -25.36 16.70
N PRO A 268 13.11 -26.04 17.72
CA PRO A 268 12.35 -26.37 18.92
C PRO A 268 12.19 -25.14 19.83
N CYS A 269 10.97 -24.89 20.29
CA CYS A 269 10.70 -24.01 21.42
C CYS A 269 10.93 -24.78 22.72
N SER A 270 11.77 -24.28 23.63
CA SER A 270 11.85 -24.78 25.01
C SER A 270 11.01 -23.90 25.96
N PRO A 271 10.34 -24.49 26.97
CA PRO A 271 9.40 -23.81 27.85
C PRO A 271 10.10 -23.13 29.04
N HIS A 272 9.49 -22.04 29.53
CA HIS A 272 9.76 -21.49 30.86
C HIS A 272 9.38 -22.52 31.93
N ALA A 273 10.35 -22.94 32.74
CA ALA A 273 10.12 -23.59 34.02
C ALA A 273 10.48 -22.60 35.16
N SER A 274 9.51 -22.38 36.03
CA SER A 274 9.60 -21.66 37.30
C SER A 274 10.52 -22.36 38.30
N VAL A 275 11.31 -21.60 39.06
CA VAL A 275 11.79 -22.01 40.39
C VAL A 275 11.68 -20.81 41.33
N SER A 276 10.81 -20.97 42.33
CA SER A 276 10.78 -20.18 43.57
C SER A 276 11.87 -20.70 44.52
N LEU A 277 12.45 -19.82 45.34
CA LEU A 277 13.25 -20.20 46.51
C LEU A 277 12.38 -20.90 47.57
#